data_AF-A0AAU9ZMW6-F1
#
_entry.id   AF-A0AAU9ZMW6-F1
#
_cell.length_a   1.000
_cell.length_b   1.000
_cell.length_c   1.000
_cell.angle_alpha   90.00
_cell.angle_beta   90.00
_cell.angle_gamma   90.00
#
_symmetry.space_group_name_H-M   'P 1'
#
loop_
_entity.id
_entity.type
_entity.pdbx_description
1 polymer ?
#
loop_
_entity_poly.entity_id
_entity_poly.type
_entity_poly.pdbx_seq_one_letter_code
_entity_poly.pdbx_strand_id
1 'polypeptide(L)'
;MAQALGEDLVLPSEIQDDSSSLGSDSELSGSSPYRQADRYGFIGGNAAELGPSQPPADLIRQREMKWVEMTSHWEKTMSRRYKKVKMQCRKGIPSALRARCWPLLCGAQMCQKSNPGTYQELAVAPGDPQWMETIGRDLHRQFPLHEMFVSPQGHGGACCRFSRPTPCTGQSRAIARLKAL
;
A
#
# COMPACT_ATOMS: atom_id res chain seq x y z
N MET A 1 -54.09 27.34 40.10
CA MET A 1 -53.71 27.36 41.53
C MET A 1 -52.19 27.26 41.56
N ALA A 2 -51.51 28.41 41.64
CA ALA A 2 -50.62 28.84 42.74
C ALA A 2 -49.29 28.03 42.78
N GLN A 3 -48.14 28.58 42.34
CA GLN A 3 -47.12 29.36 43.12
C GLN A 3 -46.43 28.47 44.19
N ALA A 4 -45.11 28.42 44.45
CA ALA A 4 -43.98 29.36 44.26
C ALA A 4 -42.62 28.70 44.67
N LEU A 5 -41.53 29.14 44.01
CA LEU A 5 -40.20 29.58 44.52
C LEU A 5 -39.31 28.74 45.45
N GLY A 6 -37.99 28.77 45.19
CA GLY A 6 -36.95 28.74 46.24
C GLY A 6 -35.64 28.02 45.88
N GLU A 7 -34.68 28.78 45.33
CA GLU A 7 -33.24 28.47 45.32
C GLU A 7 -32.66 28.55 46.75
N ASP A 8 -31.69 27.70 47.13
CA ASP A 8 -30.28 28.09 47.37
C ASP A 8 -29.46 27.01 48.13
N LEU A 9 -28.23 26.86 47.61
CA LEU A 9 -26.94 26.39 48.16
C LEU A 9 -26.86 25.73 49.55
N VAL A 10 -26.05 24.65 49.65
CA VAL A 10 -24.77 24.55 50.40
C VAL A 10 -24.27 23.08 50.45
N LEU A 11 -23.05 22.86 49.94
CA LEU A 11 -22.14 21.72 50.19
C LEU A 11 -21.40 21.92 51.52
N PRO A 12 -20.99 20.88 52.26
CA PRO A 12 -19.61 20.35 52.08
C PRO A 12 -19.48 18.82 52.30
N SER A 13 -18.76 18.13 51.40
CA SER A 13 -17.40 17.59 51.57
C SER A 13 -17.33 16.23 52.28
N GLU A 14 -16.93 15.19 51.54
CA GLU A 14 -15.82 14.26 51.83
C GLU A 14 -15.34 13.74 50.47
N ILE A 15 -14.33 14.37 49.86
CA ILE A 15 -12.94 13.89 49.76
C ILE A 15 -12.82 12.37 49.57
N GLN A 16 -12.65 11.96 48.31
CA GLN A 16 -11.83 10.80 47.99
C GLN A 16 -11.06 11.09 46.70
N ASP A 17 -9.88 11.68 46.87
CA ASP A 17 -8.79 11.62 45.91
C ASP A 17 -8.40 10.14 45.72
N ASP A 18 -8.37 9.67 44.47
CA ASP A 18 -7.14 9.05 43.97
C ASP A 18 -7.15 8.96 42.44
N SER A 19 -6.36 9.86 41.86
CA SER A 19 -5.47 9.61 40.72
C SER A 19 -6.07 9.20 39.37
N SER A 20 -6.34 10.22 38.57
CA SER A 20 -6.18 10.16 37.13
C SER A 20 -4.77 9.73 36.73
N SER A 21 -4.60 8.48 36.26
CA SER A 21 -3.42 8.09 35.47
C SER A 21 -3.81 7.91 34.01
N LEU A 22 -3.66 9.02 33.29
CA LEU A 22 -3.60 9.12 31.85
C LEU A 22 -2.54 8.17 31.29
N GLY A 23 -2.83 7.61 30.11
CA GLY A 23 -1.87 7.15 29.11
C GLY A 23 -0.66 6.37 29.63
N SER A 24 -0.81 5.05 29.77
CA SER A 24 0.35 4.18 29.69
C SER A 24 0.77 4.08 28.22
N ASP A 25 1.43 5.13 27.75
CA ASP A 25 2.31 5.11 26.58
C ASP A 25 3.53 4.26 26.97
N SER A 26 3.33 2.95 27.01
CA SER A 26 4.43 2.01 27.11
C SER A 26 4.81 1.66 25.68
N GLU A 27 5.67 2.51 25.12
CA GLU A 27 6.68 2.18 24.11
C GLU A 27 7.55 1.03 24.64
N LEU A 28 6.97 -0.16 24.80
CA LEU A 28 7.72 -1.37 25.06
C LEU A 28 8.29 -1.80 23.72
N SER A 29 9.52 -1.34 23.49
CA SER A 29 10.54 -2.02 22.68
C SER A 29 10.66 -3.47 23.15
N GLY A 30 9.71 -4.29 22.73
CA GLY A 30 9.65 -5.71 22.95
C GLY A 30 9.33 -6.31 21.60
N SER A 31 10.35 -6.89 20.99
CA SER A 31 10.28 -7.70 19.77
C SER A 31 9.31 -8.86 19.98
N SER A 32 8.01 -8.58 19.94
CA SER A 32 7.01 -9.63 19.94
C SER A 32 7.18 -10.37 18.61
N PRO A 33 7.50 -11.67 18.61
CA PRO A 33 7.68 -12.44 17.37
C PRO A 33 6.41 -12.45 16.50
N TYR A 34 5.27 -12.02 17.04
CA TYR A 34 4.01 -11.83 16.34
C TYR A 34 3.95 -10.56 15.48
N ARG A 35 4.93 -9.65 15.55
CA ARG A 35 4.99 -8.40 14.76
C ARG A 35 6.06 -8.41 13.66
N GLN A 36 6.80 -9.50 13.46
CA GLN A 36 7.78 -9.55 12.39
C GLN A 36 7.08 -9.64 11.03
N ALA A 37 7.17 -8.56 10.25
CA ALA A 37 6.75 -8.55 8.87
C ALA A 37 7.78 -9.25 7.97
N ASP A 38 7.33 -9.92 6.92
CA ASP A 38 8.19 -10.44 5.87
C ASP A 38 8.79 -9.31 5.00
N ARG A 39 9.62 -9.68 4.02
CA ARG A 39 10.23 -8.73 3.06
C ARG A 39 9.22 -7.90 2.24
N TYR A 40 7.95 -8.27 2.27
CA TYR A 40 6.85 -7.61 1.57
C TYR A 40 5.90 -6.89 2.54
N GLY A 41 6.16 -6.91 3.85
CA GLY A 41 5.36 -6.22 4.85
C GLY A 41 4.25 -7.05 5.50
N PHE A 42 4.17 -8.37 5.25
CA PHE A 42 3.14 -9.23 5.86
C PHE A 42 3.58 -9.78 7.22
N ILE A 43 2.78 -9.49 8.26
CA ILE A 43 2.97 -9.86 9.66
C ILE A 43 2.38 -11.25 9.91
N GLY A 44 3.07 -12.09 10.70
CA GLY A 44 2.55 -13.40 11.11
C GLY A 44 2.63 -14.48 10.05
N GLY A 45 3.25 -14.19 8.89
CA GLY A 45 3.75 -15.23 8.01
C GLY A 45 4.91 -15.96 8.69
N ASN A 46 5.02 -17.27 8.49
CA ASN A 46 6.19 -18.01 8.93
C ASN A 46 7.44 -17.38 8.28
N ALA A 47 8.18 -16.55 9.00
CA ALA A 47 9.52 -16.09 8.58
C ALA A 47 10.48 -17.28 8.33
N ALA A 48 10.07 -18.47 8.77
CA ALA A 48 10.72 -19.76 8.55
C ALA A 48 10.30 -20.49 7.26
N GLU A 49 9.37 -19.98 6.44
CA GLU A 49 9.31 -20.43 5.04
C GLU A 49 10.53 -19.88 4.32
N LEU A 50 11.60 -20.66 4.42
CA LEU A 50 12.81 -20.61 3.63
C LEU A 50 12.42 -20.63 2.15
N GLY A 51 12.02 -19.48 1.61
CA GLY A 51 12.11 -19.21 0.19
C GLY A 51 13.55 -19.51 -0.25
N PRO A 52 13.76 -19.94 -1.51
CA PRO A 52 15.08 -20.33 -1.99
C PRO A 52 16.11 -19.30 -1.53
N SER A 53 17.17 -19.77 -0.87
CA SER A 53 18.25 -18.95 -0.31
C SER A 53 18.47 -17.75 -1.21
N GLN A 54 18.23 -16.54 -0.69
CA GLN A 54 18.31 -15.33 -1.50
C GLN A 54 19.62 -15.39 -2.29
N PRO A 55 19.57 -15.18 -3.62
CA PRO A 55 20.79 -15.25 -4.40
C PRO A 55 21.82 -14.29 -3.80
N PRO A 56 23.11 -14.65 -3.79
CA PRO A 56 24.16 -13.78 -3.28
C PRO A 56 24.00 -12.34 -3.78
N ALA A 57 24.27 -11.36 -2.90
CA ALA A 57 24.05 -9.95 -3.19
C ALA A 57 24.73 -9.50 -4.51
N ASP A 58 25.88 -10.08 -4.83
CA ASP A 58 26.58 -9.83 -6.09
C ASP A 58 25.78 -10.27 -7.33
N LEU A 59 25.09 -11.41 -7.26
CA LEU A 59 24.22 -11.87 -8.34
C LEU A 59 23.01 -10.96 -8.50
N ILE A 60 22.46 -10.43 -7.40
CA ILE A 60 21.37 -9.44 -7.44
C ILE A 60 21.86 -8.17 -8.14
N ARG A 61 22.99 -7.62 -7.69
CA ARG A 61 23.61 -6.42 -8.26
C ARG A 61 23.93 -6.58 -9.75
N GLN A 62 24.45 -7.74 -10.16
CA GLN A 62 24.71 -8.04 -11.57
C GLN A 62 23.43 -8.09 -12.41
N ARG A 63 22.34 -8.66 -11.86
CA ARG A 63 21.03 -8.67 -12.54
C ARG A 63 20.47 -7.26 -12.66
N GLU A 64 20.58 -6.46 -11.60
CA GLU A 64 20.15 -5.07 -11.60
C GLU A 64 20.91 -4.24 -12.64
N MET A 65 22.24 -4.33 -12.68
CA MET A 65 23.04 -3.63 -13.69
C MET A 65 22.63 -3.97 -15.12
N LYS A 66 22.35 -5.25 -15.41
CA LYS A 66 21.84 -5.68 -16.74
C LYS A 66 20.50 -5.01 -17.07
N TRP A 67 19.59 -4.92 -16.10
CA TRP A 67 18.29 -4.27 -16.29
C TRP A 67 18.42 -2.75 -16.43
N VAL A 68 19.32 -2.11 -15.66
CA VAL A 68 19.63 -0.68 -15.80
C VAL A 68 20.17 -0.39 -17.20
N GLU A 69 21.12 -1.18 -17.69
CA GLU A 69 21.66 -1.03 -19.05
C GLU A 69 20.55 -1.19 -20.11
N MET A 70 19.71 -2.22 -19.99
CA MET A 70 18.62 -2.47 -20.93
C MET A 70 17.55 -1.35 -20.93
N THR A 71 17.26 -0.78 -19.77
CA THR A 71 16.23 0.27 -19.62
C THR A 71 16.75 1.69 -19.82
N SER A 72 18.07 1.88 -19.97
CA SER A 72 18.67 3.19 -20.30
C SER A 72 18.21 3.70 -21.68
N HIS A 73 18.11 2.80 -22.66
CA HIS A 73 17.69 3.09 -24.02
C HIS A 73 16.57 2.13 -24.41
N TRP A 74 15.40 2.32 -23.79
CA TRP A 74 14.28 1.38 -23.87
C TRP A 74 13.80 1.14 -25.30
N GLU A 75 13.50 2.20 -26.05
CA GLU A 75 12.98 2.11 -27.43
C GLU A 75 13.92 1.34 -28.37
N LYS A 76 15.22 1.67 -28.31
CA LYS A 76 16.27 0.97 -29.08
C LYS A 76 16.44 -0.48 -28.62
N THR A 77 16.30 -0.74 -27.33
CA THR A 77 16.44 -2.10 -26.77
C THR A 77 15.25 -2.98 -27.14
N MET A 78 14.02 -2.44 -27.13
CA MET A 78 12.85 -3.19 -27.53
C MET A 78 12.83 -3.47 -29.04
N SER A 79 13.18 -2.49 -29.88
CA SER A 79 13.28 -2.70 -31.34
C SER A 79 14.36 -3.70 -31.74
N ARG A 80 15.56 -3.64 -31.13
CA ARG A 80 16.71 -4.46 -31.57
C ARG A 80 16.95 -5.72 -30.75
N ARG A 81 16.50 -5.76 -29.50
CA ARG A 81 16.84 -6.81 -28.51
C ARG A 81 15.61 -7.39 -27.82
N TYR A 82 14.42 -7.34 -28.42
CA TYR A 82 13.17 -7.88 -27.83
C TYR A 82 13.32 -9.29 -27.25
N LYS A 83 13.93 -10.23 -27.99
CA LYS A 83 14.14 -11.61 -27.53
C LYS A 83 14.95 -11.68 -26.22
N LYS A 84 15.95 -10.80 -26.06
CA LYS A 84 16.75 -10.67 -24.83
C LYS A 84 15.88 -10.15 -23.69
N VAL A 85 15.07 -9.12 -23.94
CA VAL A 85 14.14 -8.58 -22.92
C VAL A 85 13.17 -9.67 -22.45
N LYS A 86 12.54 -10.39 -23.39
CA LYS A 86 11.62 -11.51 -23.09
C LYS A 86 12.27 -12.58 -22.21
N MET A 87 13.52 -12.95 -22.52
CA MET A 87 14.27 -13.91 -21.71
C MET A 87 14.54 -13.39 -20.30
N GLN A 88 14.88 -12.11 -20.15
CA GLN A 88 15.09 -11.52 -18.82
C GLN A 88 13.79 -11.42 -18.03
N CYS A 89 12.66 -11.11 -18.67
CA CYS A 89 11.35 -11.15 -18.00
C CYS A 89 11.05 -12.53 -17.41
N ARG A 90 11.38 -13.62 -18.14
CA ARG A 90 11.23 -15.00 -17.64
C ARG A 90 12.15 -15.32 -16.46
N LYS A 91 13.34 -14.71 -16.41
CA LYS A 91 14.26 -14.81 -15.26
C LYS A 91 13.80 -13.99 -14.06
N GLY A 92 12.87 -13.06 -14.26
CA GLY A 92 12.35 -12.17 -13.23
C GLY A 92 13.04 -10.80 -13.23
N ILE A 93 12.25 -9.79 -12.90
CA ILE A 93 12.72 -8.41 -12.70
C ILE A 93 13.12 -8.27 -11.22
N PRO A 94 14.35 -7.82 -10.91
CA PRO A 94 14.78 -7.51 -9.55
C PRO A 94 13.78 -6.57 -8.87
N SER A 95 13.48 -6.81 -7.59
CA SER A 95 12.46 -6.05 -6.84
C SER A 95 12.73 -4.54 -6.90
N ALA A 96 14.00 -4.13 -6.73
CA ALA A 96 14.41 -2.72 -6.77
C ALA A 96 14.10 -2.02 -8.12
N LEU A 97 13.96 -2.78 -9.21
CA LEU A 97 13.75 -2.22 -10.55
C LEU A 97 12.31 -2.37 -11.05
N ARG A 98 11.42 -3.04 -10.33
CA ARG A 98 10.02 -3.24 -10.76
C ARG A 98 9.29 -1.93 -11.00
N ALA A 99 9.44 -0.96 -10.10
CA ALA A 99 8.85 0.37 -10.22
C ALA A 99 9.23 1.09 -11.52
N ARG A 100 10.44 0.83 -12.05
CA ARG A 100 10.91 1.39 -13.32
C ARG A 100 10.53 0.51 -14.53
N CYS A 101 10.70 -0.81 -14.40
CA CYS A 101 10.57 -1.73 -15.52
C CYS A 101 9.12 -2.03 -15.90
N TRP A 102 8.21 -2.17 -14.93
CA TRP A 102 6.83 -2.52 -15.24
C TRP A 102 6.10 -1.45 -16.04
N PRO A 103 6.17 -0.14 -15.71
CA PRO A 103 5.54 0.89 -16.52
C PRO A 103 6.09 0.95 -17.96
N LEU A 104 7.36 0.57 -18.16
CA LEU A 104 7.96 0.47 -19.49
C LEU A 104 7.41 -0.74 -20.27
N LEU A 105 7.26 -1.89 -19.60
CA LEU A 105 6.80 -3.14 -20.21
C LEU A 105 5.33 -3.10 -20.62
N CYS A 106 4.47 -2.49 -19.80
CA CYS A 106 3.04 -2.36 -20.12
C CYS A 106 2.70 -1.10 -20.93
N GLY A 107 3.69 -0.27 -21.26
CA GLY A 107 3.49 0.98 -21.99
C GLY A 107 2.90 2.12 -21.15
N ALA A 108 2.64 1.92 -19.84
CA ALA A 108 2.09 2.94 -18.97
C ALA A 108 2.96 4.22 -18.93
N GLN A 109 4.27 4.11 -19.03
CA GLN A 109 5.15 5.29 -19.06
C GLN A 109 4.87 6.17 -20.31
N MET A 110 4.60 5.56 -21.46
CA MET A 110 4.26 6.28 -22.68
C MET A 110 2.88 6.92 -22.57
N CYS A 111 1.89 6.18 -22.06
CA CYS A 111 0.54 6.71 -21.81
C CYS A 111 0.56 7.92 -20.85
N GLN A 112 1.34 7.84 -19.77
CA GLN A 112 1.50 8.94 -18.81
C GLN A 112 2.14 10.17 -19.44
N LYS A 113 3.16 9.99 -20.29
CA LYS A 113 3.82 11.10 -21.01
C LYS A 113 2.89 11.76 -22.04
N SER A 114 2.06 10.96 -22.70
CA SER A 114 1.12 11.46 -23.71
C SER A 114 -0.09 12.17 -23.11
N ASN A 115 -0.41 11.91 -21.83
CA ASN A 115 -1.59 12.46 -21.16
C ASN A 115 -1.17 13.05 -19.79
N PRO A 116 -0.38 14.14 -19.79
CA PRO A 116 0.02 14.79 -18.55
C PRO A 116 -1.22 15.37 -17.84
N GLY A 117 -1.27 15.26 -16.51
CA GLY A 117 -2.36 15.84 -15.70
C GLY A 117 -3.61 14.96 -15.58
N THR A 118 -3.88 14.06 -16.54
CA THR A 118 -5.09 13.21 -16.53
C THR A 118 -5.24 12.39 -15.25
N TYR A 119 -4.14 11.83 -14.72
CA TYR A 119 -4.20 11.11 -13.45
C TYR A 119 -4.66 12.02 -12.29
N GLN A 120 -4.14 13.25 -12.23
CA GLN A 120 -4.47 14.20 -11.15
C GLN A 120 -5.94 14.63 -11.24
N GLU A 121 -6.43 14.91 -12.45
CA GLU A 121 -7.83 15.23 -12.72
C GLU A 121 -8.76 14.10 -12.28
N LEU A 122 -8.46 12.87 -12.69
CA LEU A 122 -9.24 11.69 -12.29
C LEU A 122 -9.16 11.39 -10.79
N ALA A 123 -8.06 11.75 -10.14
CA ALA A 123 -7.88 11.57 -8.71
C ALA A 123 -8.74 12.53 -7.87
N VAL A 124 -9.00 13.75 -8.37
CA VAL A 124 -9.86 14.74 -7.69
C VAL A 124 -11.33 14.64 -8.10
N ALA A 125 -11.63 14.09 -9.28
CA ALA A 125 -13.00 13.94 -9.75
C ALA A 125 -13.85 13.10 -8.77
N PRO A 126 -15.15 13.41 -8.59
CA PRO A 126 -16.03 12.60 -7.75
C PRO A 126 -16.07 11.16 -8.29
N GLY A 127 -15.98 10.18 -7.38
CA GLY A 127 -16.12 8.76 -7.72
C GLY A 127 -17.58 8.36 -7.77
N ASP A 128 -17.88 7.29 -8.49
CA ASP A 128 -19.20 6.65 -8.43
C ASP A 128 -19.44 6.10 -7.01
N PRO A 129 -20.53 6.51 -6.34
CA PRO A 129 -20.85 6.09 -4.98
C PRO A 129 -20.84 4.56 -4.78
N GLN A 130 -21.32 3.79 -5.76
CA GLN A 130 -21.39 2.34 -5.68
C GLN A 130 -19.99 1.71 -5.63
N TRP A 131 -19.07 2.21 -6.46
CA TRP A 131 -17.69 1.74 -6.49
C TRP A 131 -16.92 2.19 -5.26
N MET A 132 -17.16 3.41 -4.76
CA MET A 132 -16.54 3.92 -3.54
C MET A 132 -16.91 3.08 -2.32
N GLU A 133 -18.19 2.71 -2.17
CA GLU A 133 -18.64 1.82 -1.09
C GLU A 133 -18.01 0.43 -1.21
N THR A 134 -17.99 -0.14 -2.42
CA THR A 134 -17.40 -1.46 -2.67
C THR A 134 -15.90 -1.47 -2.35
N ILE A 135 -15.15 -0.47 -2.81
CA ILE A 135 -13.72 -0.30 -2.50
C ILE A 135 -13.54 -0.15 -0.99
N GLY A 136 -14.35 0.67 -0.31
CA GLY A 136 -14.32 0.84 1.14
C GLY A 136 -14.48 -0.48 1.90
N ARG A 137 -15.40 -1.32 1.45
CA ARG A 137 -15.61 -2.66 2.03
C ARG A 137 -14.50 -3.65 1.69
N ASP A 138 -13.83 -3.53 0.55
CA ASP A 138 -12.76 -4.46 0.20
C ASP A 138 -11.43 -4.10 0.89
N LEU A 139 -11.18 -2.82 1.17
CA LEU A 139 -9.94 -2.35 1.80
C LEU A 139 -9.66 -3.03 3.15
N HIS A 140 -10.67 -3.20 4.01
CA HIS A 140 -10.47 -3.82 5.33
C HIS A 140 -10.24 -5.34 5.25
N ARG A 141 -10.50 -5.97 4.10
CA ARG A 141 -10.37 -7.43 3.92
C ARG A 141 -9.15 -7.82 3.09
N GLN A 142 -8.59 -6.91 2.30
CA GLN A 142 -7.55 -7.25 1.31
C GLN A 142 -6.16 -7.39 1.92
N PHE A 143 -5.85 -6.66 3.00
CA PHE A 143 -4.52 -6.66 3.64
C PHE A 143 -4.58 -6.61 5.19
N PRO A 144 -5.31 -7.51 5.85
CA PRO A 144 -5.50 -7.47 7.31
C PRO A 144 -4.21 -7.67 8.11
N LEU A 145 -3.17 -8.24 7.50
CA LEU A 145 -1.91 -8.57 8.16
C LEU A 145 -0.71 -7.81 7.59
N HIS A 146 -0.92 -6.79 6.75
CA HIS A 146 0.18 -6.06 6.16
C HIS A 146 0.49 -4.80 6.97
N GLU A 147 1.76 -4.58 7.34
CA GLU A 147 2.24 -3.49 8.20
C GLU A 147 1.71 -2.10 7.79
N MET A 148 1.78 -1.77 6.50
CA MET A 148 1.24 -0.51 5.96
C MET A 148 -0.28 -0.30 6.13
N PHE A 149 -1.06 -1.36 6.36
CA PHE A 149 -2.52 -1.35 6.39
C PHE A 149 -3.13 -1.79 7.75
N VAL A 150 -2.32 -2.32 8.67
CA VAL A 150 -2.77 -2.76 10.02
C VAL A 150 -3.11 -1.59 10.94
N SER A 151 -2.41 -0.45 10.78
CA SER A 151 -2.70 0.76 11.56
C SER A 151 -3.70 1.67 10.82
N PRO A 152 -4.77 2.15 11.45
CA PRO A 152 -5.71 3.12 10.86
C PRO A 152 -5.06 4.45 10.44
N GLN A 153 -3.91 4.81 11.02
CA GLN A 153 -3.06 5.94 10.59
C GLN A 153 -1.98 5.55 9.55
N GLY A 154 -2.02 4.34 8.98
CA GLY A 154 -1.04 3.87 8.01
C GLY A 154 -1.08 4.62 6.68
N HIS A 155 0.08 4.80 6.06
CA HIS A 155 0.25 5.47 4.76
C HIS A 155 -0.45 4.73 3.58
N GLY A 156 -1.02 3.55 3.80
CA GLY A 156 -1.74 2.74 2.82
C GLY A 156 -3.08 3.31 2.32
N GLY A 157 -3.63 4.34 2.97
CA GLY A 157 -4.88 5.00 2.58
C GLY A 157 -4.88 5.62 1.16
N ALA A 158 -3.70 5.77 0.54
CA ALA A 158 -3.59 6.21 -0.85
C ALA A 158 -4.09 5.17 -1.88
N CYS A 159 -4.15 3.87 -1.53
CA CYS A 159 -4.55 2.79 -2.44
C CYS A 159 -6.00 2.95 -2.96
N CYS A 160 -6.88 3.56 -2.15
CA CYS A 160 -8.28 3.83 -2.48
C CYS A 160 -8.45 4.66 -3.76
N ARG A 161 -7.47 5.53 -4.07
CA ARG A 161 -7.52 6.40 -5.26
C ARG A 161 -7.23 5.67 -6.57
N PHE A 162 -6.63 4.49 -6.52
CA PHE A 162 -6.16 3.79 -7.73
C PHE A 162 -7.19 2.81 -8.31
N SER A 163 -8.29 2.50 -7.62
CA SER A 163 -9.26 1.46 -8.03
C SER A 163 -10.37 1.94 -8.97
N ARG A 164 -10.22 3.12 -9.58
CA ARG A 164 -11.20 3.64 -10.54
C ARG A 164 -11.10 2.88 -11.88
N PRO A 165 -12.18 2.23 -12.35
CA PRO A 165 -12.20 1.67 -13.70
C PRO A 165 -12.14 2.81 -14.72
N THR A 166 -11.24 2.70 -15.70
CA THR A 166 -11.32 3.51 -16.92
C THR A 166 -12.63 3.18 -17.65
N PRO A 167 -13.40 4.16 -18.17
CA PRO A 167 -14.72 3.91 -18.77
C PRO A 167 -14.73 2.98 -19.99
N CYS A 168 -13.56 2.68 -20.56
CA CYS A 168 -13.45 2.02 -21.87
C CYS A 168 -13.05 0.54 -21.82
N THR A 169 -12.93 -0.08 -20.64
CA THR A 169 -12.57 -1.50 -20.54
C THR A 169 -13.58 -2.24 -19.68
N GLY A 170 -14.56 -2.88 -20.31
CA GLY A 170 -15.30 -3.95 -19.66
C GLY A 170 -14.31 -5.02 -19.21
N GLN A 171 -14.08 -5.14 -17.90
CA GLN A 171 -13.14 -6.13 -17.37
C GLN A 171 -13.68 -6.82 -16.14
N SER A 172 -13.69 -8.14 -16.28
CA SER A 172 -13.92 -9.19 -15.29
C SER A 172 -13.12 -8.97 -13.99
N ARG A 173 -13.66 -9.57 -12.92
CA ARG A 173 -13.29 -9.55 -11.47
C ARG A 173 -11.81 -9.80 -11.08
N ALA A 174 -10.84 -9.74 -11.99
CA ALA A 174 -9.46 -10.17 -11.75
C ALA A 174 -8.46 -9.05 -11.36
N ILE A 175 -8.84 -7.76 -11.40
CA ILE A 175 -7.88 -6.65 -11.24
C ILE A 175 -7.41 -6.44 -9.78
N ALA A 176 -8.10 -7.00 -8.78
CA ALA A 176 -7.73 -6.83 -7.38
C ALA A 176 -6.41 -7.52 -6.99
N ARG A 177 -5.97 -8.57 -7.70
CA ARG A 177 -4.75 -9.31 -7.35
C ARG A 177 -3.44 -8.77 -7.92
N LEU A 178 -3.47 -7.76 -8.81
CA LEU A 178 -2.26 -7.34 -9.53
C LEU A 178 -1.55 -6.10 -8.97
N LYS A 179 -2.08 -5.46 -7.91
CA LYS A 179 -1.54 -4.19 -7.37
C LYS A 179 -0.62 -4.31 -6.16
N ALA A 180 -0.29 -5.52 -5.71
CA ALA A 180 0.50 -5.76 -4.50
C ALA A 180 1.74 -6.65 -4.70
N LEU A 181 2.41 -6.57 -5.86
CA LEU A 181 3.70 -7.24 -6.11
C LEU A 181 4.80 -6.25 -6.54
#